data_AF-A0A6M3QI69-F1
#
_entry.id   AF-A0A6M3QI69-F1
#
_cell.length_a   1.000
_cell.length_b   1.000
_cell.length_c   1.000
_cell.angle_alpha   90.00
_cell.angle_beta   90.00
_cell.angle_gamma   90.00
#
_symmetry.space_group_name_H-M   'P 1'
#
loop_
_entity.id
_entity.type
_entity.pdbx_description
1 polymer ?
#
loop_
_entity_poly.entity_id
_entity_poly.type
_entity_poly.pdbx_seq_one_letter_code
_entity_poly.pdbx_strand_id
1 'polypeptide(L)' 'VCASPKALEASKTAKSVRVFFDWNDYLKFYKLGTYWPYTPSIQLLYGLRAALDLIFEEGLDNVIERHHRLGKAT' A
#
# COMPACT_ATOMS: atom_id res chain seq x y z
N VAL A 1 0.11 6.71 -0.23
CA VAL A 1 -0.05 6.81 1.23
C VAL A 1 -1.43 6.30 1.53
N CYS A 2 -1.52 5.06 1.99
CA CYS A 2 -2.76 4.43 2.41
C CYS A 2 -2.84 4.57 3.93
N ALA A 3 -3.29 5.73 4.40
CA ALA A 3 -3.39 6.06 5.82
C ALA A 3 -4.73 6.73 6.08
N SER A 4 -5.29 6.53 7.28
CA SER A 4 -6.55 7.17 7.67
C SER A 4 -6.38 8.70 7.79
N PRO A 5 -7.45 9.49 7.64
CA PRO A 5 -7.38 10.94 7.83
C PRO A 5 -6.79 11.34 9.20
N LYS A 6 -7.13 10.59 10.26
CA LYS A 6 -6.57 10.79 11.61
C LYS A 6 -5.05 10.58 11.66
N ALA A 7 -4.54 9.57 10.95
CA ALA A 7 -3.10 9.30 10.89
C ALA A 7 -2.34 10.38 10.09
N LEU A 8 -2.93 10.86 9.00
CA LEU A 8 -2.37 11.98 8.23
C LEU A 8 -2.30 13.26 9.08
N GLU A 9 -3.32 13.54 9.90
CA GLU A 9 -3.30 14.68 10.82
C GLU A 9 -2.20 14.53 11.88
N ALA A 10 -2.09 13.36 12.50
CA ALA A 10 -1.06 13.06 13.49
C ALA A 10 0.36 13.21 12.93
N SER A 11 0.57 12.99 11.63
CA SER A 11 1.88 13.15 10.99
C SER A 11 2.43 14.58 11.07
N LYS A 12 1.57 15.60 11.23
CA LYS A 12 1.98 17.02 11.28
C LYS A 12 2.66 17.41 12.59
N THR A 13 2.34 16.73 13.69
CA THR A 13 2.88 17.02 15.04
C THR A 13 3.89 15.97 15.50
N ALA A 14 4.10 14.92 14.71
CA ALA A 14 5.09 13.89 14.97
C ALA A 14 6.51 14.48 14.99
N LYS A 15 7.28 14.17 16.04
CA LYS A 15 8.65 14.69 16.25
C LYS A 15 9.75 13.72 15.81
N SER A 16 9.39 12.49 15.43
CA SER A 16 10.36 11.50 14.93
C SER A 16 10.99 11.99 13.64
N VAL A 17 12.32 11.93 13.57
CA VAL A 17 13.07 12.31 12.38
C VAL A 17 12.82 11.30 11.25
N ARG A 18 12.56 11.80 10.05
CA ARG A 18 12.23 10.99 8.86
C ARG A 18 12.59 11.76 7.59
N VAL A 19 13.02 11.02 6.57
CA VAL A 19 13.27 11.54 5.21
C VAL A 19 12.74 10.51 4.21
N PHE A 20 13.44 9.39 4.02
CA PHE A 20 13.04 8.36 3.07
C PHE A 20 11.63 7.80 3.30
N PHE A 21 11.23 7.68 4.58
CA PHE A 21 9.91 7.22 5.00
C PHE A 21 8.91 8.35 5.30
N ASP A 22 9.22 9.61 4.94
CA ASP A 22 8.25 10.70 5.13
C ASP A 22 7.09 10.59 4.12
N TRP A 23 5.87 10.54 4.65
CA TRP A 23 4.67 10.50 3.83
C TRP A 23 4.43 11.82 3.10
N ASN A 24 4.92 12.95 3.63
CA ASN A 24 4.74 14.27 3.02
C ASN A 24 5.38 14.36 1.63
N ASP A 25 6.52 13.70 1.43
CA ASP A 25 7.17 13.64 0.12
C ASP A 25 6.29 12.90 -0.89
N TYR A 26 5.72 11.76 -0.51
CA TYR A 26 4.75 11.06 -1.36
C TYR A 26 3.51 11.90 -1.64
N LEU A 27 2.91 12.53 -0.62
CA LEU A 27 1.72 13.36 -0.79
C LEU A 27 1.97 14.56 -1.71
N LYS A 28 3.16 15.15 -1.68
CA LYS A 28 3.57 16.19 -2.63
C LYS A 28 3.57 15.66 -4.06
N PHE A 29 4.19 14.52 -4.31
CA PHE A 29 4.26 13.92 -5.65
C PHE A 29 2.91 13.40 -6.15
N TYR A 30 1.97 13.08 -5.25
CA TYR A 30 0.59 12.76 -5.62
C TYR A 30 -0.12 13.98 -6.21
N LYS A 31 0.08 15.15 -5.60
CA LYS A 31 -0.47 16.42 -6.12
C LYS A 31 0.17 16.83 -7.46
N LEU A 32 1.44 16.47 -7.68
CA LEU A 32 2.14 16.71 -8.94
C LEU A 32 1.76 15.73 -10.07
N GLY A 33 1.09 14.63 -9.74
CA GLY A 33 0.71 13.59 -10.71
C GLY A 33 1.86 12.66 -11.14
N THR A 34 3.07 12.84 -10.63
CA THR A 34 4.23 11.97 -10.92
C THR A 34 4.39 10.82 -9.93
N TYR A 35 3.68 10.87 -8.80
CA TYR A 35 3.56 9.86 -7.75
C TYR A 35 4.83 9.49 -6.95
N TRP A 36 6.01 9.50 -7.56
CA TRP A 36 7.22 8.92 -6.98
C TRP A 36 8.28 9.95 -6.60
N PRO A 37 8.59 10.15 -5.31
CA PRO A 37 9.65 11.06 -4.88
C PRO A 37 11.07 10.54 -5.18
N TYR A 38 11.21 9.24 -5.45
CA TYR A 38 12.46 8.56 -5.81
C TYR A 38 12.13 7.30 -6.63
N THR A 39 13.15 6.67 -7.22
CA THR A 39 12.99 5.55 -8.15
C THR A 39 12.30 4.34 -7.49
N PRO A 40 11.13 3.89 -7.99
CA PRO A 40 10.50 2.67 -7.54
C PRO A 40 11.04 1.43 -8.27
N SER A 41 10.71 0.24 -7.78
CA SER A 41 10.95 -1.02 -8.52
C SER A 41 9.84 -1.25 -9.54
N ILE A 42 10.16 -1.11 -10.83
CA ILE A 42 9.20 -1.28 -11.92
C ILE A 42 8.63 -2.71 -11.94
N GLN A 43 9.48 -3.71 -11.73
CA GLN A 43 9.07 -5.11 -11.72
C GLN A 43 8.06 -5.39 -10.60
N LEU A 44 8.26 -4.81 -9.41
CA LEU A 44 7.30 -4.97 -8.32
C LEU A 44 5.98 -4.23 -8.57
N LEU A 45 5.99 -3.11 -9.30
CA LEU A 45 4.76 -2.42 -9.68
C LEU A 45 3.91 -3.25 -10.66
N TYR A 46 4.54 -3.83 -11.70
CA TYR A 46 3.85 -4.75 -12.61
C TYR A 46 3.40 -6.04 -11.89
N GLY A 47 4.24 -6.58 -11.02
CA GLY A 47 3.91 -7.76 -10.20
C GLY A 47 2.71 -7.50 -9.30
N LEU A 48 2.64 -6.33 -8.65
CA LEU A 48 1.50 -5.96 -7.81
C LEU A 48 0.21 -5.79 -8.63
N ARG A 49 0.27 -5.20 -9.83
CA ARG A 49 -0.90 -5.11 -10.73
C ARG A 49 -1.47 -6.50 -11.03
N ALA A 50 -0.61 -7.41 -11.48
CA ALA A 50 -1.02 -8.78 -11.78
C ALA A 50 -1.53 -9.54 -10.55
N ALA A 51 -0.87 -9.37 -9.39
CA ALA A 51 -1.33 -9.98 -8.15
C ALA A 51 -2.72 -9.49 -7.74
N LEU A 52 -3.00 -8.19 -7.90
CA LEU A 52 -4.33 -7.64 -7.67
C LEU A 52 -5.36 -8.16 -8.68
N ASP A 53 -4.99 -8.31 -9.97
CA ASP A 53 -5.86 -8.91 -10.98
C ASP A 53 -6.30 -10.32 -10.57
N LEU A 54 -5.36 -11.16 -10.14
CA LEU A 54 -5.65 -12.53 -9.68
C LEU A 54 -6.51 -12.54 -8.41
N ILE A 55 -6.24 -11.65 -7.45
CA ILE A 55 -7.05 -11.54 -6.21
C ILE A 55 -8.48 -11.14 -6.55
N PHE A 56 -8.69 -10.23 -7.50
CA PHE A 56 -10.03 -9.78 -7.89
C PHE A 56 -10.74 -10.79 -8.79
N GLU A 57 -10.01 -11.57 -9.60
CA GLU A 57 -10.55 -12.68 -10.38
C GLU A 57 -11.06 -13.82 -9.48
N GLU A 58 -10.28 -14.20 -8.45
CA GLU A 58 -10.72 -15.20 -7.46
C GLU A 58 -11.85 -14.63 -6.56
N GLY A 59 -11.79 -13.33 -6.24
CA GLY A 59 -12.64 -12.65 -5.28
C GLY A 59 -12.06 -12.69 -3.87
N LEU A 60 -11.96 -11.52 -3.23
CA LEU A 60 -11.28 -11.37 -1.94
C LEU A 60 -11.89 -12.28 -0.83
N ASP A 61 -13.20 -12.42 -0.79
CA ASP A 61 -13.87 -13.28 0.20
C ASP A 61 -13.53 -14.75 -0.02
N ASN A 62 -13.38 -15.19 -1.28
CA ASN A 62 -12.96 -16.55 -1.61
C ASN A 62 -11.51 -16.80 -1.21
N VAL A 63 -10.63 -15.80 -1.38
CA VAL A 63 -9.24 -15.87 -0.90
C VAL A 63 -9.21 -16.06 0.62
N ILE A 64 -9.99 -15.26 1.37
CA ILE A 64 -10.08 -15.37 2.84
C ILE A 64 -10.58 -16.75 3.25
N GLU A 65 -11.69 -17.21 2.66
CA GLU A 65 -12.28 -18.50 3.00
C GLU A 65 -11.36 -19.67 2.62
N ARG A 66 -10.63 -19.58 1.50
CA ARG A 66 -9.60 -20.57 1.13
C ARG A 66 -8.52 -20.68 2.21
N HIS A 67 -8.02 -19.55 2.71
CA HIS A 67 -7.03 -19.57 3.80
C HIS A 67 -7.63 -20.11 5.11
N HIS A 68 -8.88 -19.78 5.42
CA HIS A 68 -9.57 -20.30 6.61
C HIS A 68 -9.72 -21.84 6.56
N ARG A 69 -10.15 -22.39 5.42
CA ARG A 69 -10.23 -23.86 5.23
C ARG A 69 -8.87 -24.54 5.42
N LEU A 70 -7.80 -23.98 4.83
CA LEU A 70 -6.45 -24.55 4.93
C LEU A 70 -5.89 -24.46 6.36
N GLY A 71 -6.14 -23.36 7.06
CA GLY A 71 -5.73 -23.19 8.46
C GLY A 71 -6.46 -24.13 9.42
N LYS A 72 -7.71 -24.51 9.11
CA LYS A 72 -8.51 -25.46 9.91
C LYS A 72 -8.19 -26.93 9.62
N ALA A 73 -7.51 -27.24 8.52
CA ALA A 73 -7.27 -28.62 8.08
C ALA A 73 -6.22 -29.40 8.91
N THR A 74 -5.71 -28.82 10.00
CA THR A 74 -4.89 -29.49 11.03
C THR A 74 -5.73 -30.25 12.04
#